data_AF-A0A6I0DWD3-F1
#
_entry.id   AF-A0A6I0DWD3-F1
#
_cell.length_a   1.000
_cell.length_b   1.000
_cell.length_c   1.000
_cell.angle_alpha   90.00
_cell.angle_beta   90.00
_cell.angle_gamma   90.00
#
_symmetry.space_group_name_H-M   'P 1'
#
loop_
_entity.id
_entity.type
_entity.pdbx_description
1 polymer ?
#
loop_
_entity_poly.entity_id
_entity_poly.type
_entity_poly.pdbx_seq_one_letter_code
_entity_poly.pdbx_strand_id
1 'polypeptide(L)'
;MSKRVIFLIVWFLFPVFFSCNPNEDEELDDTDEGINLAEGAEDASDYQFTESDATMITLNGSSATVSGEGASASGATVIISSPGNYKITGTLMN
;
A
#
# COMPACT_ATOMS: atom_id res chain seq x y z
N MET A 1 20.10 52.66 20.32
CA MET A 1 19.29 51.42 20.35
C MET A 1 18.52 51.29 19.03
N SER A 2 18.26 50.06 18.57
CA SER A 2 17.22 49.64 17.60
C SER A 2 17.58 49.20 16.16
N LYS A 3 18.76 49.47 15.58
CA LYS A 3 19.01 49.04 14.17
C LYS A 3 19.43 47.57 13.98
N ARG A 4 19.91 46.90 15.03
CA ARG A 4 20.25 45.46 15.00
C ARG A 4 19.11 44.53 15.46
N VAL A 5 18.06 45.09 16.05
CA VAL A 5 16.88 44.34 16.54
C VAL A 5 15.80 44.22 15.45
N ILE A 6 15.69 45.23 14.57
CA ILE A 6 14.73 45.24 13.46
C ILE A 6 15.05 44.15 12.41
N PHE A 7 16.32 43.80 12.21
CA PHE A 7 16.72 42.79 11.22
C PHE A 7 16.38 41.34 11.65
N LEU A 8 16.20 41.09 12.96
CA LEU A 8 15.83 39.76 13.47
C LEU A 8 14.31 39.52 13.52
N ILE A 9 13.49 40.57 13.45
CA ILE A 9 12.03 40.46 13.47
C ILE A 9 11.47 40.26 12.05
N VAL A 10 12.13 40.81 11.03
CA VAL A 10 11.69 40.71 9.62
C VAL A 10 12.02 39.35 8.98
N TRP A 11 13.00 38.61 9.50
CA TRP A 11 13.35 37.27 8.99
C TRP A 11 12.57 36.12 9.66
N PHE A 12 11.84 36.40 10.75
CA PHE A 12 10.99 35.41 11.43
C PHE A 12 9.50 35.49 11.02
N LEU A 13 9.14 36.43 10.13
CA LEU A 13 7.77 36.70 9.67
C LEU A 13 7.59 36.42 8.16
N PHE A 14 8.32 35.44 7.63
CA PHE A 14 8.18 34.97 6.25
C PHE A 14 8.58 33.48 6.22
N PRO A 15 7.64 32.53 6.42
CA PRO A 15 6.65 32.23 5.38
C PRO A 15 5.27 31.77 5.93
N VAL A 16 4.18 32.47 5.59
CA VAL A 16 2.81 31.96 5.85
C VAL A 16 1.90 31.99 4.61
N PHE A 17 2.49 32.01 3.40
CA PHE A 17 1.71 32.09 2.14
C PHE A 17 1.84 30.84 1.27
N PHE A 18 1.69 29.66 1.87
CA PHE A 18 1.22 28.48 1.15
C PHE A 18 0.18 27.76 2.01
N SER A 19 -0.90 28.48 2.34
CA SER A 19 -2.11 27.86 2.88
C SER A 19 -2.96 27.38 1.71
N CYS A 20 -3.40 26.14 1.81
CA CYS A 20 -4.21 25.37 0.88
C CYS A 20 -5.48 26.12 0.44
N ASN A 21 -5.86 26.01 -0.83
CA ASN A 21 -7.12 26.49 -1.39
C ASN A 21 -8.17 25.37 -1.27
N PRO A 22 -9.16 25.44 -0.37
CA PRO A 22 -10.30 24.54 -0.41
C PRO A 22 -11.22 25.02 -1.54
N ASN A 23 -11.38 24.21 -2.59
CA ASN A 23 -12.53 24.34 -3.46
C ASN A 23 -13.71 23.69 -2.72
N GLU A 24 -14.76 24.47 -2.48
CA GLU A 24 -16.04 24.03 -1.95
C GLU A 24 -16.88 23.47 -3.10
N ASP A 25 -17.08 22.16 -3.11
CA ASP A 25 -18.14 21.53 -3.90
C ASP A 25 -18.70 20.36 -3.07
N GLU A 26 -20.02 20.35 -2.93
CA GLU A 26 -20.84 19.84 -1.84
C GLU A 26 -21.17 18.32 -1.84
N GLU A 27 -21.62 17.87 -0.64
CA GLU A 27 -22.65 16.84 -0.37
C GLU A 27 -22.42 15.37 -0.78
N LEU A 28 -22.23 14.51 0.25
CA LEU A 28 -23.05 13.32 0.42
C LEU A 28 -23.34 13.10 1.92
N ASP A 29 -24.59 13.41 2.27
CA ASP A 29 -25.36 12.91 3.39
C ASP A 29 -25.54 11.38 3.28
N ASP A 30 -25.06 10.62 4.27
CA ASP A 30 -25.95 9.73 5.03
C ASP A 30 -25.23 9.20 6.27
N THR A 31 -25.89 9.37 7.40
CA THR A 31 -25.61 8.77 8.70
C THR A 31 -25.38 7.24 8.62
N ASP A 32 -24.19 6.77 9.01
CA ASP A 32 -24.05 5.48 9.70
C ASP A 32 -23.14 5.64 10.92
N GLU A 33 -23.65 5.14 12.04
CA GLU A 33 -23.09 5.23 13.37
C GLU A 33 -21.74 4.50 13.45
N GLY A 34 -20.65 5.28 13.56
CA GLY A 34 -19.60 4.96 14.51
C GLY A 34 -18.83 3.66 14.31
N ILE A 35 -18.36 3.35 13.10
CA ILE A 35 -17.11 2.59 12.97
C ILE A 35 -15.97 3.60 12.77
N ASN A 36 -15.40 4.07 13.89
CA ASN A 36 -14.02 4.57 13.86
C ASN A 36 -13.10 3.38 13.62
N LEU A 37 -13.08 2.85 12.40
CA LEU A 37 -11.84 2.30 11.90
C LEU A 37 -10.92 3.51 11.87
N ALA A 38 -10.04 3.62 12.86
CA ALA A 38 -8.77 4.25 12.57
C ALA A 38 -8.19 3.37 11.44
N GLU A 39 -8.50 3.72 10.19
CA GLU A 39 -7.69 3.32 9.04
C GLU A 39 -6.30 3.82 9.41
N GLY A 40 -5.52 2.92 9.98
CA GLY A 40 -4.09 3.12 10.06
C GLY A 40 -3.68 3.43 8.64
N ALA A 41 -2.94 4.52 8.46
CA ALA A 41 -2.31 4.74 7.17
C ALA A 41 -1.37 3.54 6.95
N GLU A 42 -1.80 2.59 6.11
CA GLU A 42 -0.97 1.48 5.65
C GLU A 42 0.24 2.07 4.92
N ASP A 43 1.40 1.41 5.00
CA ASP A 43 2.57 1.93 4.29
C ASP A 43 2.34 1.75 2.78
N ALA A 44 2.76 2.74 1.99
CA ALA A 44 2.67 2.64 0.53
C ALA A 44 3.43 1.42 -0.02
N SER A 45 4.42 0.91 0.72
CA SER A 45 5.15 -0.32 0.41
C SER A 45 4.29 -1.57 0.42
N ASP A 46 3.20 -1.60 1.19
CA ASP A 46 2.35 -2.78 1.33
C ASP A 46 1.60 -3.11 0.02
N TYR A 47 1.48 -2.11 -0.86
CA TYR A 47 0.88 -2.23 -2.18
C TYR A 47 1.90 -2.47 -3.31
N GLN A 48 3.20 -2.49 -3.00
CA GLN A 48 4.24 -2.72 -4.00
C GLN A 48 4.53 -4.21 -4.14
N PHE A 49 4.38 -4.73 -5.36
CA PHE A 49 4.70 -6.11 -5.69
C PHE A 49 5.80 -6.17 -6.75
N THR A 50 6.81 -7.01 -6.51
CA THR A 50 7.90 -7.27 -7.46
C THR A 50 7.92 -8.74 -7.83
N GLU A 51 7.79 -9.04 -9.13
CA GLU A 51 7.74 -10.41 -9.62
C GLU A 51 9.05 -11.18 -9.47
N SER A 52 10.20 -10.51 -9.47
CA SER A 52 11.51 -11.17 -9.43
C SER A 52 11.73 -12.00 -8.16
N ASP A 53 11.05 -11.62 -7.07
CA ASP A 53 11.26 -12.18 -5.74
C ASP A 53 10.13 -13.13 -5.35
N ALA A 54 9.17 -13.37 -6.26
CA ALA A 54 8.02 -14.21 -6.00
C ALA A 54 8.30 -15.68 -6.35
N THR A 55 7.84 -16.58 -5.48
CA THR A 55 7.73 -18.00 -5.84
C THR A 55 6.63 -18.18 -6.87
N MET A 56 6.95 -18.83 -7.98
CA MET A 56 6.04 -19.02 -9.11
C MET A 56 5.24 -20.31 -8.94
N ILE A 57 3.92 -20.21 -9.05
CA ILE A 57 3.00 -21.33 -9.04
C ILE A 57 2.26 -21.35 -10.38
N THR A 58 2.44 -22.40 -11.17
CA THR A 58 1.78 -22.55 -12.48
C THR A 58 0.77 -23.68 -12.43
N LEU A 59 -0.46 -23.39 -12.84
CA LEU A 59 -1.57 -24.32 -12.93
C LEU A 59 -1.65 -24.91 -14.35
N ASN A 60 -1.59 -26.23 -14.46
CA ASN A 60 -1.38 -27.00 -15.69
C ASN A 60 -2.58 -27.91 -16.04
N GLY A 61 -3.80 -27.45 -15.81
CA GLY A 61 -5.02 -28.26 -15.97
C GLY A 61 -5.22 -29.19 -14.78
N SER A 62 -4.64 -30.39 -14.79
CA SER A 62 -4.84 -31.38 -13.72
C SER A 62 -3.79 -31.34 -12.60
N SER A 63 -2.81 -30.45 -12.69
CA SER A 63 -1.70 -30.35 -11.72
C SER A 63 -1.20 -28.92 -11.55
N ALA A 64 -0.39 -28.69 -10.53
CA ALA A 64 0.33 -27.44 -10.32
C ALA A 64 1.84 -27.72 -10.18
N THR A 65 2.66 -26.75 -10.58
CA THR A 65 4.11 -26.76 -10.43
C THR A 65 4.57 -25.53 -9.66
N VAL A 66 5.55 -25.71 -8.76
CA VAL A 66 6.15 -24.63 -7.98
C VAL A 66 7.60 -24.44 -8.41
N SER A 67 8.00 -23.19 -8.62
CA SER A 67 9.38 -22.78 -8.85
C SER A 67 9.73 -21.66 -7.87
N GLY A 68 10.52 -21.99 -6.85
CA GLY A 68 10.87 -21.11 -5.73
C GLY A 68 10.76 -21.85 -4.40
N GLU A 69 10.94 -21.13 -3.30
CA GLU A 69 10.85 -21.67 -1.93
C GLU A 69 9.48 -21.36 -1.29
N GLY A 70 9.24 -21.93 -0.12
CA GLY A 70 8.06 -21.62 0.69
C GLY A 70 6.76 -22.29 0.24
N ALA A 71 6.71 -22.91 -0.93
CA ALA A 71 5.56 -23.71 -1.38
C ALA A 71 5.96 -25.06 -1.99
N SER A 72 5.02 -26.00 -1.98
CA SER A 72 5.16 -27.29 -2.65
C SER A 72 3.84 -27.69 -3.33
N ALA A 73 3.89 -28.53 -4.36
CA ALA A 73 2.71 -29.02 -5.06
C ALA A 73 2.64 -30.56 -5.03
N SER A 74 1.43 -31.08 -4.87
CA SER A 74 1.08 -32.49 -5.03
C SER A 74 -0.20 -32.59 -5.84
N GLY A 75 -0.08 -33.00 -7.11
CA GLY A 75 -1.19 -32.96 -8.07
C GLY A 75 -1.72 -31.53 -8.22
N ALA A 76 -3.02 -31.36 -8.00
CA ALA A 76 -3.72 -30.06 -8.04
C ALA A 76 -3.64 -29.27 -6.72
N THR A 77 -3.02 -29.81 -5.67
CA THR A 77 -2.92 -29.18 -4.35
C THR A 77 -1.58 -28.47 -4.19
N VAL A 78 -1.61 -27.20 -3.81
CA VAL A 78 -0.42 -26.41 -3.44
C VAL A 78 -0.47 -26.11 -1.95
N ILE A 79 0.63 -26.33 -1.24
CA ILE A 79 0.80 -26.03 0.18
C ILE A 79 1.83 -24.93 0.33
N ILE A 80 1.41 -23.78 0.87
CA ILE A 80 2.30 -22.70 1.30
C ILE A 80 2.70 -22.94 2.75
N SER A 81 3.99 -22.96 3.00
CA SER A 81 4.62 -23.36 4.28
C SER A 81 5.54 -22.29 4.85
N SER A 82 5.80 -21.20 4.12
CA SER A 82 6.62 -20.09 4.58
C SER A 82 6.02 -18.76 4.09
N PRO A 83 6.19 -17.68 4.87
CA PRO A 83 5.82 -16.35 4.40
C PRO A 83 6.63 -15.97 3.15
N GLY A 84 6.03 -15.18 2.27
CA GLY A 84 6.67 -14.73 1.04
C GLY A 84 5.67 -14.25 0.00
N ASN A 85 6.19 -13.78 -1.13
CA ASN A 85 5.40 -13.38 -2.28
C ASN A 85 5.20 -14.56 -3.23
N TYR A 86 3.99 -14.71 -3.76
CA TYR A 86 3.64 -15.81 -4.65
C TYR A 86 2.92 -15.26 -5.88
N LYS A 87 3.30 -15.73 -7.06
CA LYS A 87 2.58 -15.42 -8.31
C LYS A 87 1.97 -16.69 -8.86
N ILE A 88 0.65 -16.70 -8.96
CA ILE A 88 -0.13 -17.85 -9.44
C ILE A 88 -0.62 -17.54 -10.86
N THR A 89 -0.36 -18.44 -11.80
CA THR A 89 -0.76 -18.28 -13.21
C THR A 89 -1.29 -19.59 -13.80
N GLY A 90 -1.98 -19.51 -14.93
CA GLY A 90 -2.52 -20.67 -15.65
C GLY A 90 -3.95 -21.03 -15.25
N THR A 91 -4.36 -22.27 -15.54
CA THR A 91 -5.72 -22.77 -15.30
C THR A 91 -5.67 -24.12 -14.62
N LEU A 92 -6.54 -24.33 -13.63
CA LEU A 92 -6.81 -25.63 -13.05
C LEU A 92 -8.17 -26.14 -13.53
N MET A 93 -8.24 -27.40 -13.92
CA MET A 93 -9.45 -28.12 -14.32
C MET A 93 -9.63 -29.28 -13.34
N ASN A 94 -10.62 -29.17 -12.47
CA ASN A 94 -10.97 -30.17 -11.47
C ASN A 94 -12.42 -30.59 -11.67
#